data_AF-A0AA90TWW2-F1
#
_entry.id   AF-A0AA90TWW2-F1
#
_cell.length_a   1.000
_cell.length_b   1.000
_cell.length_c   1.000
_cell.angle_alpha   90.00
_cell.angle_beta   90.00
_cell.angle_gamma   90.00
#
_symmetry.space_group_name_H-M   'P 1'
#
loop_
_entity.id
_entity.type
_entity.pdbx_description
1 polymer ?
#
loop_
_entity_poly.entity_id
_entity_poly.type
_entity_poly.pdbx_seq_one_letter_code
_entity_poly.pdbx_strand_id
1 'polypeptide(L)'
;MKVKYKDGSIYGPGLTDFPYQEGDYVTIVVKYWATKEDEEEIYYHGHITQLEDEREGFWAVLDDDPNQEEYFHFGDIEAVFDGDKIPILGGWTQRKN
;
A
#
# COMPACT_ATOMS: atom_id res chain seq x y z
N MET A 1 -2.61 -19.88 3.02
CA MET A 1 -3.59 -19.50 1.96
C MET A 1 -3.06 -18.23 1.27
N LYS A 2 -3.38 -17.98 -0.01
CA LYS A 2 -2.78 -16.88 -0.81
C LYS A 2 -3.78 -15.72 -0.94
N VAL A 3 -3.32 -14.48 -0.75
CA VAL A 3 -4.16 -13.27 -0.81
C VAL A 3 -4.21 -12.74 -2.23
N LYS A 4 -5.40 -12.48 -2.76
CA LYS A 4 -5.58 -11.92 -4.10
C LYS A 4 -5.91 -10.44 -3.99
N TYR A 5 -5.14 -9.59 -4.67
CA TYR A 5 -5.46 -8.17 -4.84
C TYR A 5 -6.71 -7.98 -5.69
N LYS A 6 -7.30 -6.78 -5.58
CA LYS A 6 -8.38 -6.33 -6.44
C LYS A 6 -7.93 -6.33 -7.92
N ASP A 7 -8.76 -6.90 -8.78
CA ASP A 7 -8.53 -6.90 -10.22
C ASP A 7 -8.52 -5.45 -10.75
N GLY A 8 -7.56 -5.11 -11.60
CA GLY A 8 -7.35 -3.73 -12.07
C GLY A 8 -6.44 -2.85 -11.20
N SER A 9 -5.70 -3.41 -10.23
CA SER A 9 -4.58 -2.68 -9.61
C SER A 9 -3.56 -2.26 -10.68
N ILE A 10 -2.83 -1.17 -10.42
CA ILE A 10 -1.80 -0.60 -11.31
C ILE A 10 -0.68 -1.59 -11.72
N TYR A 11 -0.71 -2.81 -11.19
CA TYR A 11 0.25 -3.90 -11.45
C TYR A 11 -0.30 -5.03 -12.32
N GLY A 12 -1.42 -4.82 -13.01
CA GLY A 12 -1.85 -5.67 -14.12
C GLY A 12 -2.28 -7.09 -13.71
N PRO A 13 -2.88 -7.83 -14.66
CA PRO A 13 -3.36 -9.18 -14.42
C PRO A 13 -2.18 -10.13 -14.17
N GLY A 14 -1.96 -10.54 -12.91
CA GLY A 14 -1.03 -11.63 -12.59
C GLY A 14 -0.10 -11.44 -11.38
N LEU A 15 -0.07 -10.27 -10.73
CA LEU A 15 0.67 -10.11 -9.47
C LEU A 15 -0.25 -10.44 -8.29
N THR A 16 -0.31 -11.73 -7.96
CA THR A 16 -1.29 -12.32 -7.04
C THR A 16 -0.75 -12.65 -5.64
N ASP A 17 0.45 -12.21 -5.26
CA ASP A 17 1.06 -12.54 -3.97
C ASP A 17 1.61 -11.25 -3.32
N PHE A 18 1.28 -10.99 -2.04
CA PHE A 18 1.85 -9.89 -1.25
C PHE A 18 3.29 -10.25 -0.84
N PRO A 19 4.33 -9.56 -1.37
CA PRO A 19 5.71 -10.01 -1.25
C PRO A 19 6.47 -9.43 -0.05
N TYR A 20 5.82 -8.58 0.75
CA TYR A 20 6.44 -7.85 1.86
C TYR A 20 6.34 -8.60 3.19
N GLN A 21 7.25 -8.29 4.11
CA GLN A 21 7.38 -8.87 5.44
C GLN A 21 7.44 -7.79 6.53
N GLU A 22 7.33 -8.20 7.79
CA GLU A 22 7.50 -7.31 8.95
C GLU A 22 8.86 -6.60 8.90
N GLY A 23 8.86 -5.30 9.16
CA GLY A 23 9.99 -4.40 9.08
C GLY A 23 10.18 -3.70 7.73
N ASP A 24 9.55 -4.20 6.65
CA ASP A 24 9.69 -3.59 5.33
C ASP A 24 9.07 -2.18 5.30
N TYR A 25 9.78 -1.26 4.65
CA TYR A 25 9.30 0.09 4.38
C TYR A 25 8.51 0.10 3.07
N VAL A 26 7.25 0.52 3.13
CA VAL A 26 6.30 0.44 2.03
C VAL A 26 5.54 1.74 1.82
N THR A 27 5.12 1.96 0.57
CA THR A 27 4.12 2.94 0.20
C THR A 27 2.80 2.22 -0.04
N ILE A 28 1.74 2.68 0.62
CA ILE A 28 0.41 2.04 0.66
C ILE A 28 -0.58 2.97 -0.04
N VAL A 29 -1.19 2.51 -1.13
CA VAL A 29 -2.17 3.28 -1.90
C VAL A 29 -3.56 2.78 -1.59
N VAL A 30 -4.42 3.62 -1.00
CA VAL A 30 -5.80 3.25 -0.63
C VAL A 30 -6.80 3.59 -1.74
N LYS A 31 -6.69 4.77 -2.36
CA LYS A 31 -7.52 5.17 -3.51
C LYS A 31 -6.72 6.00 -4.50
N TYR A 32 -6.66 5.57 -5.75
CA TYR A 32 -6.02 6.33 -6.82
C TYR A 32 -7.03 7.00 -7.77
N TRP A 33 -8.28 6.53 -7.90
CA TRP A 33 -9.14 6.89 -9.06
C TRP A 33 -10.55 7.43 -8.77
N ALA A 34 -10.96 7.66 -7.52
CA ALA A 34 -12.37 7.91 -7.19
C ALA A 34 -12.76 9.35 -6.84
N THR A 35 -11.89 10.34 -7.02
CA THR A 35 -12.19 11.69 -6.52
C THR A 35 -12.09 12.77 -7.59
N LYS A 36 -13.24 13.39 -7.81
CA LYS A 36 -13.41 14.67 -8.48
C LYS A 36 -12.55 15.71 -7.77
N GLU A 37 -11.55 16.22 -8.47
CA GLU A 37 -10.88 17.54 -8.33
C GLU A 37 -10.43 18.07 -6.95
N ASP A 38 -10.76 17.49 -5.79
CA ASP A 38 -10.50 18.12 -4.47
C ASP A 38 -10.20 17.15 -3.29
N GLU A 39 -10.12 15.82 -3.48
CA GLU A 39 -9.70 14.93 -2.37
C GLU A 39 -8.26 14.45 -2.60
N GLU A 40 -7.42 14.76 -1.61
CA GLU A 40 -5.99 14.47 -1.50
C GLU A 40 -5.65 13.05 -1.95
N GLU A 41 -4.51 12.89 -2.64
CA GLU A 41 -3.96 11.59 -2.99
C GLU A 41 -3.72 10.77 -1.71
N ILE A 42 -4.56 9.77 -1.43
CA ILE A 42 -4.49 9.00 -0.17
C ILE A 42 -3.51 7.83 -0.35
N TYR A 43 -2.22 8.16 -0.35
CA TYR A 43 -1.15 7.19 -0.14
C TYR A 43 -0.36 7.48 1.13
N TYR A 44 0.08 6.43 1.80
CA TYR A 44 0.84 6.49 3.04
C TYR A 44 2.21 5.89 2.84
N HIS A 45 3.16 6.30 3.67
CA HIS A 45 4.47 5.67 3.78
C HIS A 45 4.65 5.18 5.20
N GLY A 46 5.19 3.98 5.38
CA GLY A 46 5.37 3.43 6.71
C GLY A 46 6.07 2.08 6.72
N HIS A 47 6.29 1.56 7.92
CA HIS A 47 6.89 0.25 8.14
C HIS A 47 5.83 -0.76 8.55
N ILE A 48 5.83 -1.92 7.89
CA ILE A 48 4.99 -3.05 8.29
C ILE A 48 5.45 -3.53 9.66
N THR A 49 4.54 -3.65 10.59
CA THR A 49 4.81 -4.12 11.95
C THR A 49 4.30 -5.54 12.18
N GLN A 50 3.19 -5.90 11.55
CA GLN A 50 2.59 -7.21 11.68
C GLN A 50 1.82 -7.60 10.41
N LEU A 51 1.95 -8.86 9.99
CA LEU A 51 1.07 -9.47 8.98
C LEU A 51 -0.03 -10.28 9.68
N GLU A 52 -1.28 -10.11 9.26
CA GLU A 52 -2.38 -10.91 9.82
C GLU A 52 -2.28 -12.39 9.43
N ASP A 53 -2.60 -13.29 10.36
CA ASP A 53 -2.52 -14.75 10.17
C ASP A 53 -3.44 -15.23 9.05
N GLU A 54 -4.65 -14.67 8.99
CA GLU A 54 -5.63 -14.93 7.93
C GLU A 54 -5.29 -14.21 6.62
N ARG A 55 -4.24 -13.37 6.65
CA ARG A 55 -3.75 -12.54 5.56
C ARG A 55 -4.86 -11.69 4.93
N GLU A 56 -5.71 -11.12 5.78
CA GLU A 56 -6.74 -10.16 5.40
C GLU A 56 -6.20 -8.73 5.29
N GLY A 57 -5.06 -8.46 5.91
CA GLY A 57 -4.39 -7.17 5.88
C GLY A 57 -3.03 -7.21 6.57
N PHE A 58 -2.55 -6.04 6.92
CA PHE A 58 -1.32 -5.85 7.69
C PHE A 58 -1.41 -4.58 8.53
N TRP A 59 -0.65 -4.54 9.61
CA TRP A 59 -0.44 -3.35 10.43
C TRP A 59 0.82 -2.64 9.99
N ALA A 60 0.80 -1.31 10.04
CA ALA A 60 1.97 -0.48 9.77
C ALA A 60 2.00 0.74 10.70
N VAL A 61 3.22 1.17 11.03
CA VAL A 61 3.46 2.49 11.63
C VAL A 61 3.79 3.46 10.51
N LEU A 62 3.06 4.56 10.44
CA LEU A 62 3.18 5.53 9.36
C LEU A 62 4.22 6.61 9.67
N ASP A 63 4.82 7.18 8.63
CA ASP A 63 5.84 8.23 8.75
C ASP A 63 5.27 9.54 9.32
N ASP A 64 4.00 9.83 9.05
CA ASP A 64 3.29 11.04 9.48
C ASP A 64 2.74 10.95 10.91
N ASP A 65 2.40 9.74 11.38
CA ASP A 65 2.09 9.46 12.79
C ASP A 65 2.85 8.22 13.33
N PRO A 66 4.13 8.38 13.70
CA PRO A 66 4.96 7.25 14.15
C PRO A 66 4.58 6.72 15.54
N ASN A 67 3.63 7.36 16.25
CA ASN A 67 3.20 6.92 17.58
C ASN A 67 1.97 6.03 17.54
N GLN A 68 1.33 5.90 16.37
CA GLN A 68 0.13 5.12 16.18
C GLN A 68 0.36 4.08 15.08
N GLU A 69 -0.14 2.88 15.33
CA GLU A 69 -0.17 1.81 14.36
C GLU A 69 -1.53 1.80 13.66
N GLU A 70 -1.53 1.66 12.33
CA GLU A 70 -2.73 1.66 11.51
C GLU A 70 -2.88 0.32 10.76
N TYR A 71 -4.12 -0.15 10.67
CA TYR A 71 -4.45 -1.39 10.00
C TYR A 71 -4.89 -1.14 8.55
N PHE A 72 -4.28 -1.86 7.61
CA PHE A 72 -4.60 -1.82 6.19
C PHE A 72 -5.17 -3.16 5.73
N HIS A 73 -6.47 -3.15 5.44
CA HIS A 73 -7.17 -4.30 4.89
C HIS A 73 -6.96 -4.40 3.37
N PHE A 74 -6.62 -5.60 2.87
CA PHE A 74 -6.28 -5.81 1.45
C PHE A 74 -7.44 -5.50 0.49
N GLY A 75 -8.70 -5.57 0.96
CA GLY A 75 -9.87 -5.21 0.16
C GLY A 75 -10.00 -3.70 -0.11
N ASP A 76 -9.37 -2.88 0.73
CA ASP A 76 -9.48 -1.42 0.71
C ASP A 76 -8.26 -0.74 0.08
N ILE A 77 -7.16 -1.47 -0.10
CA ILE A 77 -5.97 -0.97 -0.78
C ILE A 77 -6.00 -1.25 -2.28
N GLU A 78 -5.49 -0.30 -3.05
CA GLU A 78 -5.30 -0.42 -4.48
C GLU A 78 -3.93 -1.03 -4.82
N ALA A 79 -2.89 -0.63 -4.10
CA ALA A 79 -1.53 -1.13 -4.31
C ALA A 79 -0.64 -0.95 -3.07
N VAL A 80 0.41 -1.76 -2.99
CA VAL A 80 1.54 -1.58 -2.06
C VAL A 80 2.82 -1.75 -2.86
N PHE A 81 3.79 -0.87 -2.64
CA PHE A 81 5.11 -0.97 -3.26
C PHE A 81 6.22 -0.50 -2.32
N ASP A 82 7.47 -0.63 -2.75
CA ASP A 82 8.64 -0.24 -1.95
C ASP A 82 8.54 1.24 -1.52
N GLY A 83 8.82 1.53 -0.24
CA GLY A 83 8.56 2.85 0.35
C GLY A 83 9.39 4.01 -0.22
N ASP A 84 10.42 3.72 -1.01
CA ASP A 84 11.17 4.74 -1.75
C ASP A 84 10.45 5.19 -3.02
N LYS A 85 9.34 4.55 -3.39
CA LYS A 85 8.54 4.89 -4.57
C LYS A 85 7.35 5.77 -4.20
N ILE A 86 7.00 6.65 -5.12
CA ILE A 86 5.88 7.58 -5.05
C ILE A 86 4.93 7.24 -6.21
N PRO A 87 3.63 7.05 -5.95
CA PRO A 87 2.65 6.81 -7.02
C PRO A 87 2.53 8.03 -7.93
N ILE A 88 2.46 7.80 -9.24
CA ILE A 88 2.21 8.84 -10.25
C ILE A 88 1.22 8.32 -11.29
N LEU A 89 0.69 9.22 -12.12
CA LEU A 89 -0.31 8.83 -13.12
C LEU A 89 0.27 7.79 -14.07
N GLY A 90 -0.27 6.57 -14.02
CA GLY A 90 0.17 5.45 -14.85
C GLY A 90 1.40 4.70 -14.36
N GLY A 91 1.84 4.86 -13.10
CA GLY A 91 2.94 4.09 -12.52
C GLY A 91 3.46 4.63 -11.19
N TRP A 92 4.78 4.61 -11.04
CA TRP A 92 5.49 5.12 -9.86
C TRP A 92 6.81 5.76 -10.27
N THR A 93 7.31 6.68 -9.45
CA THR A 93 8.69 7.21 -9.52
C THR A 93 9.43 6.88 -8.24
N GLN A 94 10.77 6.82 -8.27
CA GLN A 94 11.59 6.64 -7.07
C GLN A 94 12.02 8.02 -6.51
N ARG A 95 12.06 8.18 -5.18
CA ARG A 95 12.67 9.34 -4.53
C ARG A 95 14.16 9.38 -4.90
N LYS A 96 14.63 10.55 -5.33
CA LYS A 96 16.08 10.79 -5.46
C LYS A 96 16.63 11.06 -4.05
N ASN A 97 17.50 10.18 -3.57
CA ASN A 97 18.34 10.44 -2.39
C ASN A 97 19.18 11.70 -2.57
#